data_AF-A0A3M8B657-F1
#
_entry.id   AF-A0A3M8B657-F1
#
_cell.length_a   1.000
_cell.length_b   1.000
_cell.length_c   1.000
_cell.angle_alpha   90.00
_cell.angle_beta   90.00
_cell.angle_gamma   90.00
#
_symmetry.space_group_name_H-M   'P 1'
#
loop_
_entity.id
_entity.type
_entity.pdbx_description
1 polymer ?
#
loop_
_entity_poly.entity_id
_entity_poly.type
_entity_poly.pdbx_seq_one_letter_code
_entity_poly.pdbx_strand_id
1 'polypeptide(L)' 'MSKQDVLLQIEQLRKKLNDQYKKQASITPELLALSVQLDHLLNELHSPSLECTSFYHQCKDA' A
#
# COMPACT_ATOMS: atom_id res chain seq x y z
N MET A 1 8.01 13.22 6.57
CA MET A 1 6.69 13.19 7.22
C MET A 1 6.76 12.32 8.46
N SER A 2 5.90 12.54 9.47
CA SER A 2 5.88 11.65 10.63
C SER A 2 5.18 10.33 10.29
N LYS A 3 5.47 9.27 11.04
CA LYS A 3 4.80 7.96 10.89
C LYS A 3 3.28 8.09 11.02
N GLN A 4 2.80 9.00 11.88
CA GLN A 4 1.37 9.25 12.06
C GLN A 4 0.74 9.91 10.84
N ASP A 5 1.44 10.84 10.19
CA ASP A 5 0.97 11.46 8.95
C ASP A 5 0.86 10.44 7.80
N VAL A 6 1.79 9.48 7.75
CA VAL A 6 1.78 8.40 6.74
C VAL A 6 0.59 7.47 6.97
N LEU A 7 0.34 7.06 8.22
CA LEU A 7 -0.81 6.22 8.57
C LEU A 7 -2.15 6.88 8.23
N LEU A 8 -2.28 8.18 8.50
CA LEU A 8 -3.49 8.94 8.16
C LEU A 8 -3.74 8.98 6.64
N GLN A 9 -2.68 9.18 5.85
CA GLN A 9 -2.77 9.18 4.39
C GLN A 9 -3.14 7.81 3.84
N ILE A 10 -2.59 6.73 4.41
CA ILE A 10 -2.96 5.35 4.08
C ILE A 10 -4.47 5.12 4.31
N GLU A 11 -5.00 5.55 5.46
CA GLU A 11 -6.42 5.39 5.77
C GLU A 11 -7.31 6.15 4.77
N GLN A 12 -6.95 7.39 4.45
CA GLN A 12 -7.68 8.22 3.48
C GLN A 12 -7.68 7.58 2.08
N LEU A 13 -6.53 7.07 1.63
CA LEU A 13 -6.39 6.40 0.33
C LEU A 13 -7.17 5.08 0.28
N ARG A 14 -7.11 4.25 1.32
CA ARG A 14 -7.89 3.00 1.41
C ARG A 14 -9.40 3.28 1.31
N LYS A 15 -9.88 4.33 1.99
CA LYS A 15 -11.29 4.73 1.91
C LYS A 15 -11.68 5.17 0.51
N LYS A 16 -10.88 6.02 -0.13
CA LYS A 16 -11.12 6.51 -1.49
C LYS A 16 -11.13 5.38 -2.53
N LEU A 17 -10.19 4.44 -2.42
CA LEU A 17 -10.15 3.23 -3.26
C LEU A 17 -11.42 2.40 -3.08
N ASN A 18 -11.82 2.09 -1.84
CA ASN A 18 -13.03 1.31 -1.57
C ASN A 18 -14.30 1.99 -2.12
N ASP A 19 -14.40 3.31 -2.00
CA ASP A 19 -15.54 4.05 -2.53
C ASP A 19 -15.58 4.06 -4.06
N GLN A 20 -14.43 4.01 -4.73
CA GLN A 20 -14.35 3.86 -6.18
C GLN A 20 -14.62 2.42 -6.63
N TYR A 21 -14.07 1.40 -5.94
CA TYR A 21 -14.35 -0.02 -6.20
C TYR A 21 -15.83 -0.35 -6.09
N LYS A 22 -16.56 0.24 -5.12
CA LYS A 22 -18.02 0.05 -5.00
C LYS A 22 -18.82 0.61 -6.18
N LYS A 23 -18.27 1.60 -6.89
CA LYS A 23 -18.95 2.32 -7.98
C LYS A 23 -18.57 1.81 -9.37
N GLN A 24 -17.43 1.14 -9.49
CA GLN A 24 -16.87 0.75 -10.78
C GLN A 24 -16.65 -0.76 -10.83
N ALA A 25 -17.24 -1.43 -11.82
CA ALA A 25 -17.12 -2.88 -12.01
C ALA A 25 -15.77 -3.31 -12.63
N SER A 26 -14.95 -2.35 -13.06
CA SER A 26 -13.67 -2.59 -13.72
C SER A 26 -12.60 -1.65 -13.19
N ILE A 27 -11.34 -2.09 -13.27
CA ILE A 27 -10.18 -1.29 -12.87
C ILE A 27 -10.00 -0.17 -13.90
N THR A 28 -10.15 1.06 -13.46
CA THR A 28 -9.91 2.26 -14.26
C THR A 28 -8.49 2.80 -14.06
N PRO A 29 -7.96 3.61 -15.00
CA PRO A 29 -6.66 4.26 -14.83
C PRO A 29 -6.54 5.08 -13.54
N GLU A 30 -7.63 5.72 -13.11
CA GLU A 30 -7.68 6.50 -11.86
C GLU A 30 -7.55 5.60 -10.63
N LEU A 31 -8.21 4.45 -10.65
CA LEU A 31 -8.13 3.45 -9.58
C LEU A 31 -6.73 2.82 -9.50
N LEU A 32 -6.11 2.59 -10.65
CA LEU A 32 -4.73 2.13 -10.74
C LEU A 32 -3.77 3.17 -10.13
N ALA A 33 -3.92 4.45 -10.46
CA ALA A 33 -3.09 5.52 -9.92
C ALA A 33 -3.19 5.63 -8.39
N LEU A 34 -4.41 5.50 -7.84
CA LEU A 34 -4.61 5.47 -6.39
C LEU A 34 -3.99 4.22 -5.73
N SER A 35 -4.01 3.09 -6.42
CA SER A 35 -3.40 1.85 -5.93
C SER A 35 -1.87 1.97 -5.86
N VAL A 36 -1.24 2.59 -6.87
CA VAL A 36 0.21 2.88 -6.88
C VAL A 36 0.59 3.87 -5.77
N GLN A 37 -0.23 4.88 -5.49
CA GLN A 37 0.01 5.81 -4.38
C GLN A 37 -0.07 5.12 -3.02
N LEU A 38 -1.02 4.20 -2.84
CA LEU A 38 -1.12 3.40 -1.63
C LEU A 38 0.12 2.51 -1.44
N ASP A 39 0.60 1.88 -2.51
CA ASP A 39 1.81 1.04 -2.48
C ASP A 39 3.06 1.84 -2.07
N HIS A 40 3.22 3.05 -2.59
CA HIS A 40 4.32 3.93 -2.19
C HIS A 40 4.27 4.28 -0.69
N LEU A 41 3.09 4.64 -0.16
CA LEU A 41 2.96 4.95 1.27
C LEU A 41 3.20 3.74 2.17
N LEU A 42 2.79 2.54 1.72
CA LEU A 42 3.08 1.30 2.45
C LEU A 42 4.58 1.00 2.43
N ASN A 43 5.26 1.21 1.30
CA ASN A 43 6.70 1.04 1.20
C ASN A 43 7.47 2.06 2.06
N GLU A 44 6.99 3.31 2.15
CA GLU A 44 7.55 4.32 3.06
C GLU A 44 7.35 3.93 4.54
N LEU A 45 6.21 3.32 4.88
CA LEU A 45 5.95 2.76 6.20
C LEU A 45 6.87 1.56 6.50
N HIS A 46 7.25 0.79 5.47
CA HIS A 46 8.11 -0.38 5.52
C HIS A 46 9.60 -0.10 5.27
N SER A 47 10.03 1.17 5.24
CA SER A 47 11.43 1.57 5.01
C SER A 47 12.41 0.80 5.94
N PRO A 48 13.58 0.33 5.43
CA PRO A 48 14.28 -0.89 5.88
C PRO A 48 15.03 -0.78 7.22
N SER A 49 14.74 0.20 8.06
CA SER A 49 15.31 0.23 9.41
C SER A 49 14.76 -0.86 10.34
N LEU A 50 13.68 -1.57 9.97
CA LEU A 50 13.11 -2.65 10.78
C LEU A 50 12.57 -3.79 9.89
N GLU A 51 13.33 -4.89 9.86
CA GLU A 51 12.92 -6.27 9.51
C GLU A 51 12.67 -6.63 8.03
N CYS A 52 13.70 -6.49 7.20
CA CYS A 52 13.86 -7.33 6.01
C CYS A 52 14.52 -8.69 6.36
N THR A 53 14.02 -9.41 7.37
CA THR A 53 14.62 -10.69 7.81
C THR A 53 13.68 -11.88 7.97
N SER A 54 12.36 -11.76 7.82
CA SER A 54 11.46 -12.89 8.16
C SER A 54 10.76 -13.62 7.00
N PHE A 55 10.81 -13.17 5.74
CA PHE A 55 10.08 -13.86 4.66
C PHE A 55 10.89 -14.35 3.44
N TYR A 56 12.16 -13.97 3.28
CA TYR A 56 12.97 -14.45 2.14
C TYR A 56 13.69 -15.80 2.38
N HIS A 57 13.63 -16.36 3.59
CA HIS A 57 14.29 -17.65 3.89
C HIS A 57 13.43 -18.90 3.61
N GLN A 58 12.19 -18.77 3.14
CA GLN A 58 11.31 -19.92 2.91
C GLN A 58 11.05 -20.24 1.43
N CYS A 59 11.78 -19.60 0.51
CA CYS A 59 11.68 -19.88 -0.94
C CYS A 59 13.00 -20.37 -1.56
N LYS A 60 13.99 -20.79 -0.77
CA LYS A 60 15.29 -21.24 -1.29
C LYS A 60 15.67 -22.69 -0.98
N ASP A 61 14.73 -23.50 -0.49
CA ASP A 61 14.88 -24.95 -0.35
C ASP A 61 13.73 -25.71 -1.03
N ALA A 62 13.48 -25.38 -2.30
CA ALA A 62 12.73 -26.23 -3.23
C ALA A 62 13.70 -26.84 -4.24
#